data_AF-A0A849M1V9-F1
#
_entry.id   AF-A0A849M1V9-F1
#
_cell.length_a   1.000
_cell.length_b   1.000
_cell.length_c   1.000
_cell.angle_alpha   90.00
_cell.angle_beta   90.00
_cell.angle_gamma   90.00
#
_symmetry.space_group_name_H-M   'P 1'
#
loop_
_entity.id
_entity.type
_entity.pdbx_description
1 polymer ?
#
loop_
_entity_poly.entity_id
_entity_poly.type
_entity_poly.pdbx_seq_one_letter_code
_entity_poly.pdbx_strand_id
1 'polypeptide(L)'
;MKKYLLLILAFSFFISCNETKTPQVSADSKLQLANTFYNNGLYEAAVNEYLEYINNYAVDANRQASTFYNIANIYFDRINDYEKALQYYFKIKYLYPESTLQGEVGKRIVNCLERLKRSKDANRYVQQEAALDKNSVQEKRPGAVLAEIGERKITQGDIDFEISKMPSYMQNQFADKKGRQEFLQQFVIQELLYDTAKKQGLDKDKEVIEGTFRIQKSLMSEKILQAEMKDQPQITAADAQLFYNANKDRYAEKDEKGKIKKQKAFNEVAEQAARDLAFQRQQEAYQRLAERLIKANNVKIYEDKVK
;
A
#
# COMPACT_ATOMS: atom_id res chain seq x y z
N MET A 1 27.14 28.88 -86.50
CA MET A 1 25.67 28.96 -86.37
C MET A 1 25.17 27.52 -86.24
N LYS A 2 24.44 27.03 -85.24
CA LYS A 2 23.62 27.57 -84.15
C LYS A 2 23.86 26.72 -82.89
N LYS A 3 23.75 27.37 -81.73
CA LYS A 3 23.70 26.76 -80.39
C LYS A 3 22.35 26.05 -80.21
N TYR A 4 22.33 24.85 -79.64
CA TYR A 4 21.20 24.40 -78.82
C TYR A 4 21.74 23.80 -77.52
N LEU A 5 21.44 24.55 -76.45
CA LEU A 5 21.58 24.23 -75.05
C LEU A 5 20.43 23.26 -74.70
N LEU A 6 20.75 22.04 -74.26
CA LEU A 6 19.77 21.11 -73.72
C LEU A 6 20.19 20.78 -72.28
N LEU A 7 19.39 21.31 -71.36
CA LEU A 7 19.55 21.31 -69.93
C LEU A 7 18.95 20.00 -69.39
N ILE A 8 19.78 19.02 -69.05
CA ILE A 8 19.31 17.75 -68.47
C ILE A 8 19.22 17.93 -66.95
N LEU A 9 17.98 17.90 -66.47
CA LEU A 9 17.59 17.95 -65.07
C LEU A 9 18.01 16.65 -64.34
N ALA A 10 18.43 16.81 -63.09
CA ALA A 10 18.87 15.77 -62.18
C ALA A 10 17.79 14.74 -61.84
N PHE A 11 18.20 13.48 -61.68
CA PHE A 11 17.55 12.55 -60.76
C PHE A 11 18.58 11.56 -60.20
N SER A 12 19.39 12.05 -59.25
CA SER A 12 20.23 11.20 -58.41
C SER A 12 19.32 10.46 -57.42
N PHE A 13 18.93 9.23 -57.78
CA PHE A 13 18.26 8.30 -56.90
C PHE A 13 19.28 7.82 -55.85
N PHE A 14 19.41 8.55 -54.74
CA PHE A 14 20.06 7.99 -53.55
C PHE A 14 19.11 6.92 -53.00
N ILE A 15 19.34 5.67 -53.41
CA ILE A 15 18.85 4.51 -52.67
C ILE A 15 19.62 4.52 -51.35
N SER A 16 19.07 5.23 -50.37
CA SER A 16 19.44 5.06 -48.98
C SER A 16 18.96 3.68 -48.57
N CYS A 17 19.80 2.67 -48.77
CA CYS A 17 19.66 1.39 -48.09
C CYS A 17 19.75 1.67 -46.59
N ASN A 18 18.59 1.82 -45.94
CA ASN A 18 18.50 1.61 -44.51
C ASN A 18 18.82 0.13 -44.27
N GLU A 19 20.06 -0.18 -43.90
CA GLU A 19 20.40 -1.44 -43.27
C GLU A 19 19.63 -1.51 -41.95
N THR A 20 18.42 -2.06 -41.99
CA THR A 20 17.76 -2.55 -40.78
C THR A 20 18.57 -3.76 -40.31
N LYS A 21 19.53 -3.53 -39.42
CA LYS A 21 20.26 -4.61 -38.73
C LYS A 21 19.24 -5.49 -38.03
N THR A 22 19.00 -6.67 -38.58
CA THR A 22 18.20 -7.70 -37.91
C THR A 22 18.93 -8.10 -36.62
N PRO A 23 18.25 -8.10 -35.45
CA PRO A 23 18.87 -8.48 -34.19
C PRO A 23 19.45 -9.90 -34.29
N GLN A 24 20.70 -10.09 -33.86
CA GLN A 24 21.41 -11.38 -33.93
C GLN A 24 20.82 -12.45 -33.00
N VAL A 25 20.04 -12.04 -31.99
CA VAL A 25 19.39 -12.90 -30.99
C VAL A 25 17.88 -12.85 -31.20
N SER A 26 17.17 -13.97 -31.04
CA SER A 26 15.71 -14.02 -31.23
C SER A 26 14.96 -13.25 -30.13
N ALA A 27 13.75 -12.80 -30.47
CA ALA A 27 12.87 -12.09 -29.54
C ALA A 27 12.53 -12.95 -28.30
N ASP A 28 12.27 -14.24 -28.51
CA ASP A 28 11.96 -15.19 -27.42
C ASP A 28 13.16 -15.41 -26.50
N SER A 29 14.38 -15.49 -27.04
CA SER A 29 15.60 -15.60 -26.22
C SER A 29 15.81 -14.35 -25.35
N LYS A 30 15.50 -13.15 -25.86
CA LYS A 30 15.56 -11.91 -25.07
C LYS A 30 14.52 -11.88 -23.95
N LEU A 31 13.28 -12.29 -24.25
CA LEU A 31 12.23 -12.39 -23.24
C LEU A 31 12.58 -13.41 -22.15
N GLN A 32 13.13 -14.57 -22.54
CA GLN A 32 13.59 -15.59 -21.60
C GLN A 32 14.72 -15.07 -20.70
N LEU A 33 15.67 -14.31 -21.24
CA LEU A 33 16.74 -13.69 -20.46
C LEU A 33 16.18 -12.72 -19.41
N ALA A 34 15.24 -11.85 -19.80
CA ALA A 34 14.57 -10.93 -18.87
C ALA A 34 13.88 -11.69 -17.72
N ASN A 35 13.14 -12.76 -18.03
CA ASN A 35 12.50 -13.62 -17.03
C ASN A 35 13.53 -14.31 -16.11
N THR A 36 14.66 -14.78 -16.65
CA THR A 36 15.74 -15.37 -15.86
C THR A 36 16.31 -14.35 -14.87
N PHE A 37 16.57 -13.11 -15.30
CA PHE A 37 17.02 -12.06 -14.38
C PHE A 37 16.00 -11.78 -13.28
N TYR A 38 14.71 -11.69 -13.62
CA TYR A 38 13.66 -11.49 -12.63
C TYR A 38 13.61 -12.61 -11.58
N ASN A 39 13.64 -13.87 -12.02
CA ASN A 39 13.56 -15.04 -11.14
C ASN A 39 14.78 -15.15 -10.21
N ASN A 40 15.93 -14.61 -10.60
CA ASN A 40 17.15 -14.57 -9.80
C ASN A 40 17.30 -13.29 -8.97
N GLY A 41 16.26 -12.44 -8.92
CA GLY A 41 16.28 -11.22 -8.11
C GLY A 41 17.00 -10.03 -8.73
N LEU A 42 17.47 -10.14 -9.97
CA LEU A 42 18.17 -9.09 -10.70
C LEU A 42 17.16 -8.16 -11.40
N TYR A 43 16.36 -7.45 -10.61
CA TYR A 43 15.18 -6.74 -11.11
C TYR A 43 15.48 -5.61 -12.10
N GLU A 44 16.50 -4.80 -11.85
CA GLU A 44 16.86 -3.71 -12.77
C GLU A 44 17.38 -4.25 -14.11
N ALA A 45 18.18 -5.33 -14.06
CA ALA A 45 18.65 -6.01 -15.25
C ALA A 45 17.48 -6.62 -16.04
N ALA A 46 16.50 -7.23 -15.34
CA ALA A 46 15.29 -7.75 -15.96
C ALA A 46 14.50 -6.65 -16.70
N VAL A 47 14.31 -5.49 -16.05
CA VAL A 47 13.65 -4.33 -16.68
C VAL A 47 14.39 -3.88 -17.94
N ASN A 48 15.72 -3.79 -17.89
CA ASN A 48 16.52 -3.38 -19.06
C ASN A 48 16.33 -4.34 -20.24
N GLU A 49 16.35 -5.65 -20.01
CA GLU A 49 16.12 -6.64 -21.07
C GLU A 49 14.67 -6.63 -21.58
N TYR A 50 13.66 -6.44 -20.72
CA TYR A 50 12.28 -6.25 -21.18
C TYR A 50 12.13 -5.01 -22.07
N LEU A 51 12.82 -3.91 -21.73
CA LEU A 51 12.83 -2.70 -22.55
C LEU A 51 13.54 -2.93 -23.89
N GLU A 52 14.67 -3.64 -23.89
CA GLU A 52 15.36 -3.99 -25.13
C GLU A 52 14.47 -4.87 -26.02
N TYR A 53 13.78 -5.85 -25.43
CA TYR A 53 12.83 -6.73 -26.10
C TYR A 53 11.73 -5.95 -26.83
N ILE A 54 11.04 -5.01 -26.16
CA ILE A 54 9.93 -4.28 -26.79
C ILE A 54 10.38 -3.18 -27.77
N ASN A 55 11.61 -2.66 -27.64
CA ASN A 55 12.11 -1.56 -28.48
C ASN A 55 12.78 -2.05 -29.76
N ASN A 56 13.41 -3.23 -29.74
CA ASN A 56 14.25 -3.71 -30.84
C ASN A 56 13.64 -4.89 -31.61
N TYR A 57 12.48 -5.39 -31.18
CA TYR A 57 11.81 -6.53 -31.81
C TYR A 57 10.38 -6.20 -32.22
N ALA A 58 9.90 -6.87 -33.26
CA ALA A 58 8.50 -6.82 -33.65
C ALA A 58 7.64 -7.56 -32.61
N VAL A 59 6.97 -6.80 -31.76
CA VAL A 59 6.11 -7.30 -30.68
C VAL A 59 4.72 -6.71 -30.86
N ASP A 60 3.68 -7.55 -30.83
CA ASP A 60 2.31 -7.09 -30.97
C ASP A 60 1.86 -6.24 -29.78
N ALA A 61 0.81 -5.42 -29.98
CA ALA A 61 0.35 -4.45 -28.98
C ALA A 61 -0.04 -5.09 -27.64
N ASN A 62 -0.65 -6.29 -27.64
CA ASN A 62 -1.03 -6.97 -26.41
C ASN A 62 0.22 -7.40 -25.63
N ARG A 63 1.20 -7.98 -26.33
CA ARG A 63 2.44 -8.42 -25.71
C ARG A 63 3.31 -7.25 -25.24
N GLN A 64 3.30 -6.11 -25.94
CA GLN A 64 3.93 -4.87 -25.47
C GLN A 64 3.27 -4.36 -24.18
N ALA A 65 1.94 -4.32 -24.12
CA ALA A 65 1.19 -3.92 -22.93
C ALA A 65 1.49 -4.84 -21.72
N SER A 66 1.48 -6.17 -21.93
CA SER A 66 1.86 -7.13 -20.88
C SER A 66 3.31 -6.97 -20.42
N THR A 67 4.23 -6.65 -21.33
CA THR A 67 5.64 -6.44 -20.97
C THR A 67 5.82 -5.15 -20.16
N PHE A 68 5.16 -4.06 -20.54
CA PHE A 68 5.12 -2.85 -19.72
C PHE A 68 4.47 -3.09 -18.35
N TYR A 69 3.45 -3.94 -18.28
CA TYR A 69 2.82 -4.32 -17.01
C TYR A 69 3.79 -5.07 -16.10
N ASN A 70 4.58 -6.00 -16.65
CA ASN A 70 5.63 -6.69 -15.90
C ASN A 70 6.70 -5.72 -15.39
N ILE A 71 7.16 -4.78 -16.22
CA ILE A 71 8.10 -3.73 -15.80
C ILE A 71 7.52 -2.88 -14.67
N ALA A 72 6.26 -2.45 -14.80
CA ALA A 72 5.58 -1.65 -13.78
C ALA A 72 5.46 -2.40 -12.44
N ASN A 73 5.10 -3.69 -12.47
CA ASN A 73 5.02 -4.53 -11.28
C ASN A 73 6.40 -4.77 -10.65
N ILE A 74 7.46 -4.89 -11.43
CA ILE A 74 8.82 -4.98 -10.89
C ILE A 74 9.15 -3.72 -10.09
N TYR A 75 8.87 -2.54 -10.65
CA TYR A 75 9.08 -1.29 -9.92
C TYR A 75 8.18 -1.17 -8.69
N PHE A 76 6.93 -1.59 -8.78
CA PHE A 76 5.97 -1.50 -7.69
C PHE A 76 6.25 -2.49 -6.55
N ASP A 77 6.32 -3.78 -6.85
CA ASP A 77 6.32 -4.87 -5.87
C ASP A 77 7.74 -5.23 -5.39
N ARG A 78 8.77 -5.07 -6.25
CA ARG A 78 10.14 -5.52 -5.95
C ARG A 78 11.08 -4.38 -5.58
N ILE A 79 11.03 -3.27 -6.33
CA ILE A 79 11.93 -2.13 -6.13
C ILE A 79 11.31 -1.08 -5.20
N ASN A 80 9.98 -1.02 -5.09
CA ASN A 80 9.22 0.02 -4.39
C ASN A 80 9.44 1.44 -4.95
N ASP A 81 9.82 1.55 -6.22
CA ASP A 81 9.86 2.82 -6.97
C ASP A 81 8.50 3.08 -7.59
N TYR A 82 7.58 3.61 -6.77
CA TYR A 82 6.20 3.85 -7.16
C TYR A 82 6.06 4.94 -8.22
N GLU A 83 7.05 5.82 -8.37
CA GLU A 83 7.04 6.85 -9.40
C GLU A 83 7.34 6.25 -10.77
N LYS A 84 8.37 5.40 -10.87
CA LYS A 84 8.61 4.64 -12.12
C LYS A 84 7.48 3.67 -12.42
N ALA A 85 6.97 2.95 -11.42
CA ALA A 85 5.82 2.08 -11.61
C ALA A 85 4.63 2.84 -12.23
N LEU A 86 4.30 4.02 -11.68
CA LEU A 86 3.25 4.90 -12.19
C LEU A 86 3.48 5.31 -13.65
N GLN A 87 4.72 5.65 -14.03
CA GLN A 87 5.07 5.98 -15.42
C GLN A 87 4.75 4.84 -16.38
N TYR A 88 5.13 3.60 -16.02
CA TYR A 88 4.88 2.44 -16.87
C TYR A 88 3.40 2.02 -16.90
N TYR A 89 2.67 2.14 -15.79
CA TYR A 89 1.22 1.95 -15.82
C TYR A 89 0.52 2.98 -16.72
N PHE A 90 0.95 4.25 -16.71
CA PHE A 90 0.41 5.25 -17.64
C PHE A 90 0.75 4.97 -19.10
N LYS A 91 1.92 4.40 -19.42
CA LYS A 91 2.22 3.95 -20.78
C LYS A 91 1.18 2.92 -21.25
N ILE A 92 0.79 1.98 -20.41
CA ILE A 92 -0.26 1.00 -20.76
C ILE A 92 -1.60 1.70 -20.96
N LYS A 93 -2.00 2.54 -20.00
CA LYS A 93 -3.26 3.28 -20.01
C LYS A 93 -3.48 4.06 -21.31
N TYR A 94 -2.47 4.79 -21.76
CA TYR A 94 -2.62 5.73 -22.87
C TYR A 94 -2.13 5.21 -24.23
N LEU A 95 -1.14 4.32 -24.27
CA LEU A 95 -0.62 3.78 -25.54
C LEU A 95 -1.36 2.51 -25.99
N TYR A 96 -2.01 1.80 -25.05
CA TYR A 96 -2.67 0.53 -25.32
C TYR A 96 -4.10 0.50 -24.76
N PRO A 97 -4.98 1.46 -25.17
CA PRO A 97 -6.33 1.59 -24.62
C PRO A 97 -7.21 0.35 -24.82
N GLU A 98 -6.96 -0.43 -25.87
CA GLU A 98 -7.70 -1.68 -26.17
C GLU A 98 -7.21 -2.91 -25.38
N SER A 99 -6.19 -2.75 -24.53
CA SER A 99 -5.66 -3.84 -23.72
C SER A 99 -6.68 -4.35 -22.71
N THR A 100 -6.75 -5.66 -22.48
CA THR A 100 -7.57 -6.24 -21.41
C THR A 100 -7.07 -5.86 -20.00
N LEU A 101 -5.89 -5.25 -19.88
CA LEU A 101 -5.27 -4.85 -18.62
C LEU A 101 -5.80 -3.50 -18.08
N GLN A 102 -6.61 -2.76 -18.83
CA GLN A 102 -7.02 -1.40 -18.47
C GLN A 102 -7.60 -1.28 -17.05
N GLY A 103 -8.49 -2.20 -16.66
CA GLY A 103 -9.10 -2.19 -15.33
C GLY A 103 -8.07 -2.40 -14.20
N GLU A 104 -7.13 -3.32 -14.38
CA GLU A 104 -6.10 -3.60 -13.38
C GLU A 104 -5.05 -2.48 -13.32
N VAL A 105 -4.66 -1.95 -14.48
CA VAL A 105 -3.75 -0.79 -14.59
C VAL A 105 -4.33 0.43 -13.88
N GLY A 106 -5.64 0.69 -14.00
CA GLY A 106 -6.32 1.77 -13.28
C GLY A 106 -6.18 1.64 -11.76
N LYS A 107 -6.39 0.44 -11.21
CA LYS A 107 -6.19 0.17 -9.77
C LYS A 107 -4.75 0.38 -9.35
N ARG A 108 -3.80 -0.11 -10.15
CA ARG A 108 -2.36 0.02 -9.86
C ARG A 108 -1.89 1.48 -9.90
N ILE A 109 -2.44 2.32 -10.78
CA ILE A 109 -2.20 3.78 -10.81
C ILE A 109 -2.65 4.43 -9.50
N VAL A 110 -3.85 4.12 -9.02
CA VAL A 110 -4.36 4.62 -7.74
C VAL A 110 -3.43 4.20 -6.60
N ASN A 111 -3.07 2.92 -6.54
CA ASN A 111 -2.16 2.39 -5.53
C ASN A 111 -0.80 3.12 -5.54
N CYS A 112 -0.24 3.40 -6.72
CA CYS A 112 1.01 4.18 -6.83
C CYS A 112 0.84 5.58 -6.26
N LEU A 113 -0.22 6.29 -6.66
CA LEU A 113 -0.50 7.66 -6.20
C LEU A 113 -0.69 7.73 -4.68
N GLU A 114 -1.37 6.74 -4.09
CA GLU A 114 -1.52 6.64 -2.64
C GLU A 114 -0.19 6.38 -1.92
N ARG A 115 0.64 5.45 -2.43
CA ARG A 115 1.98 5.17 -1.88
C ARG A 115 2.91 6.37 -1.97
N LEU A 116 2.73 7.20 -3.00
CA LEU A 116 3.41 8.48 -3.19
C LEU A 116 2.81 9.63 -2.36
N LYS A 117 1.79 9.37 -1.52
CA LYS A 117 1.06 10.38 -0.73
C LYS A 117 0.38 11.47 -1.58
N ARG A 118 0.06 11.14 -2.84
CA ARG A 118 -0.60 12.02 -3.82
C ARG A 118 -2.11 11.75 -3.84
N SER A 119 -2.76 11.72 -2.68
CA SER A 119 -4.18 11.33 -2.53
C SER A 119 -5.15 12.21 -3.33
N LYS A 120 -4.82 13.50 -3.54
CA LYS A 120 -5.61 14.37 -4.42
C LYS A 120 -5.57 13.92 -5.88
N ASP A 121 -4.40 13.49 -6.35
CA ASP A 121 -4.24 12.98 -7.71
C ASP A 121 -4.90 11.61 -7.87
N ALA A 122 -4.81 10.74 -6.85
CA ALA A 122 -5.51 9.46 -6.82
C ALA A 122 -7.02 9.66 -6.93
N ASN A 123 -7.58 10.56 -6.11
CA ASN A 123 -9.00 10.89 -6.13
C ASN A 123 -9.45 11.48 -7.47
N ARG A 124 -8.66 12.40 -8.05
CA ARG A 124 -8.96 12.96 -9.37
C ARG A 124 -8.93 11.88 -10.45
N TYR A 125 -7.95 10.98 -10.41
CA TYR A 125 -7.85 9.86 -11.35
C TYR A 125 -9.08 8.95 -11.23
N VAL A 126 -9.47 8.56 -10.01
CA VAL A 126 -10.69 7.76 -9.78
C VAL A 126 -11.95 8.48 -10.28
N GLN A 127 -12.09 9.77 -10.01
CA GLN A 127 -13.23 10.55 -10.49
C GLN A 127 -13.27 10.65 -12.01
N GLN A 128 -12.12 10.81 -12.65
CA GLN A 128 -12.00 10.82 -14.10
C GLN A 128 -12.34 9.46 -14.70
N GLU A 129 -11.83 8.37 -14.13
CA GLU A 129 -12.15 7.01 -14.56
C GLU A 129 -13.64 6.69 -14.37
N ALA A 130 -14.23 7.05 -13.23
CA ALA A 130 -15.65 6.85 -12.95
C ALA A 130 -16.58 7.75 -13.79
N ALA A 131 -16.12 8.93 -14.21
CA ALA A 131 -16.85 9.78 -15.15
C ALA A 131 -16.81 9.23 -16.59
N LEU A 132 -15.77 8.48 -16.93
CA LEU A 132 -15.60 7.79 -18.21
C LEU A 132 -16.29 6.41 -18.21
N ASP A 133 -16.39 5.78 -17.05
CA ASP A 133 -16.96 4.45 -16.84
C ASP A 133 -18.21 4.57 -15.96
N LYS A 134 -19.38 4.68 -16.61
CA LYS A 134 -20.69 4.71 -15.91
C LYS A 134 -21.00 3.46 -15.09
N ASN A 135 -20.07 2.52 -14.90
CA ASN A 135 -20.28 1.27 -14.17
C ASN A 135 -19.01 0.62 -13.55
N SER A 136 -18.09 1.31 -12.88
CA SER A 136 -17.22 0.72 -11.80
C SER A 136 -16.32 1.81 -11.19
N VAL A 137 -16.02 1.92 -9.89
CA VAL A 137 -15.33 0.97 -8.99
C VAL A 137 -15.60 1.39 -7.53
N GLN A 138 -16.39 0.59 -6.82
CA GLN A 138 -16.13 0.26 -5.42
C GLN A 138 -15.80 -1.24 -5.48
N GLU A 139 -14.74 -1.71 -4.84
CA GLU A 139 -14.48 -3.16 -4.76
C GLU A 139 -15.68 -3.83 -4.10
N LYS A 140 -16.65 -4.30 -4.89
CA LYS A 140 -17.78 -5.06 -4.39
C LYS A 140 -17.23 -6.42 -3.97
N ARG A 141 -17.02 -6.60 -2.66
CA ARG A 141 -16.75 -7.93 -2.12
C ARG A 141 -17.93 -8.85 -2.45
N PRO A 142 -17.71 -10.13 -2.72
CA PRO A 142 -18.78 -11.04 -3.14
C PRO A 142 -19.87 -11.15 -2.06
N GLY A 143 -21.11 -11.44 -2.48
CA GLY A 143 -22.25 -11.66 -1.59
C GLY A 143 -23.52 -10.92 -1.99
N ALA A 144 -24.60 -11.13 -1.22
CA ALA A 144 -25.87 -10.44 -1.43
C ALA A 144 -25.73 -8.93 -1.21
N VAL A 145 -26.48 -8.14 -1.99
CA VAL A 145 -26.59 -6.69 -1.77
C VAL A 145 -27.46 -6.46 -0.54
N LEU A 146 -26.89 -5.77 0.46
CA LEU A 146 -27.57 -5.49 1.73
C LEU A 146 -28.12 -4.06 1.80
N ALA A 147 -27.49 -3.11 1.09
CA ALA A 147 -27.97 -1.73 0.98
C ALA A 147 -27.47 -1.06 -0.31
N GLU A 148 -28.15 0.03 -0.71
CA GLU A 148 -27.76 0.86 -1.87
C GLU A 148 -27.76 2.35 -1.47
N ILE A 149 -26.72 3.08 -1.86
CA ILE A 149 -26.56 4.54 -1.66
C ILE A 149 -26.31 5.19 -3.02
N GLY A 150 -27.38 5.64 -3.67
CA GLY A 150 -27.31 6.07 -5.07
C GLY A 150 -26.92 4.89 -5.95
N GLU A 151 -25.81 5.00 -6.67
CA GLU A 151 -25.27 3.93 -7.52
C GLU A 151 -24.32 2.96 -6.77
N ARG A 152 -23.93 3.30 -5.53
CA ARG A 152 -23.07 2.45 -4.69
C ARG A 152 -23.89 1.34 -4.05
N LYS A 153 -23.40 0.10 -4.12
CA LYS A 153 -24.01 -1.07 -3.47
C LYS A 153 -23.12 -1.56 -2.35
N ILE A 154 -23.70 -1.80 -1.18
CA ILE A 154 -23.04 -2.38 -0.01
C ILE A 154 -23.39 -3.86 0.03
N THR A 155 -22.40 -4.73 -0.05
CA THR A 155 -22.61 -6.18 -0.07
C THR A 155 -22.39 -6.82 1.29
N GLN A 156 -22.81 -8.08 1.43
CA GLN A 156 -22.49 -8.89 2.60
C GLN A 156 -20.98 -8.97 2.84
N GLY A 157 -20.18 -9.15 1.79
CA GLY A 157 -18.73 -9.22 1.92
C GLY A 157 -18.11 -7.92 2.45
N ASP A 158 -18.70 -6.76 2.14
CA ASP A 158 -18.26 -5.47 2.69
C ASP A 158 -18.49 -5.39 4.19
N ILE A 159 -19.68 -5.80 4.64
CA ILE A 159 -20.03 -5.83 6.07
C ILE A 159 -19.14 -6.81 6.84
N ASP A 160 -18.94 -8.01 6.30
CA ASP A 160 -18.12 -9.04 6.94
C ASP A 160 -16.66 -8.58 7.09
N PHE A 161 -16.14 -7.89 6.07
CA PHE A 161 -14.80 -7.32 6.11
C PHE A 161 -14.65 -6.24 7.19
N GLU A 162 -15.60 -5.30 7.30
CA GLU A 162 -15.53 -4.26 8.32
C GLU A 162 -15.66 -4.81 9.73
N ILE A 163 -16.52 -5.81 9.96
CA ILE A 163 -16.60 -6.52 11.25
C ILE A 163 -15.26 -7.22 11.55
N SER A 164 -14.61 -7.82 10.56
CA SER A 164 -13.35 -8.56 10.76
C SER A 164 -12.17 -7.69 11.24
N LYS A 165 -12.20 -6.38 10.97
CA LYS A 165 -11.20 -5.43 11.45
C LYS A 165 -11.33 -5.08 12.93
N MET A 166 -12.48 -5.39 13.54
CA MET A 166 -12.71 -5.10 14.94
C MET A 166 -11.99 -6.11 15.84
N PRO A 167 -11.64 -5.73 17.08
CA PRO A 167 -11.17 -6.69 18.07
C PRO A 167 -12.17 -7.85 18.25
N SER A 168 -11.65 -9.07 18.44
CA SER A 168 -12.48 -10.29 18.47
C SER A 168 -13.61 -10.25 19.50
N TYR A 169 -13.42 -9.56 20.63
CA TYR A 169 -14.47 -9.41 21.65
C TYR A 169 -15.67 -8.57 21.17
N MET A 170 -15.48 -7.67 20.19
CA MET A 170 -16.55 -6.87 19.59
C MET A 170 -17.27 -7.60 18.46
N GLN A 171 -16.56 -8.48 17.74
CA GLN A 171 -17.14 -9.21 16.60
C GLN A 171 -18.38 -10.04 17.02
N ASN A 172 -18.35 -10.61 18.22
CA ASN A 172 -19.44 -11.43 18.76
C ASN A 172 -20.77 -10.67 18.91
N GLN A 173 -20.73 -9.35 19.09
CA GLN A 173 -21.94 -8.51 19.17
C GLN A 173 -22.72 -8.50 17.84
N PHE A 174 -22.04 -8.77 16.72
CA PHE A 174 -22.60 -8.73 15.37
C PHE A 174 -22.75 -10.13 14.76
N ALA A 175 -22.74 -11.18 15.60
CA ALA A 175 -22.83 -12.56 15.12
C ALA A 175 -24.26 -12.92 14.68
N ASP A 176 -25.29 -12.37 15.33
CA ASP A 176 -26.69 -12.67 15.04
C ASP A 176 -27.29 -11.71 14.00
N LYS A 177 -28.49 -12.04 13.50
CA LYS A 177 -29.16 -11.26 12.45
C LYS A 177 -29.44 -9.82 12.91
N LYS A 178 -29.83 -9.63 14.16
CA LYS A 178 -30.18 -8.33 14.71
C LYS A 178 -28.94 -7.43 14.83
N GLY A 179 -27.86 -7.93 15.43
CA GLY A 179 -26.60 -7.22 15.54
C GLY A 179 -26.01 -6.87 14.16
N ARG A 180 -26.06 -7.81 13.20
CA ARG A 180 -25.66 -7.50 11.81
C ARG A 180 -26.49 -6.38 11.18
N GLN A 181 -27.80 -6.37 11.40
CA GLN A 181 -28.67 -5.32 10.86
C GLN A 181 -28.36 -3.95 11.49
N GLU A 182 -28.14 -3.90 12.81
CA GLU A 182 -27.72 -2.69 13.51
C GLU A 182 -26.38 -2.17 12.99
N PHE A 183 -25.41 -3.07 12.78
CA PHE A 183 -24.12 -2.72 12.20
C PHE A 183 -24.25 -2.16 10.77
N LEU A 184 -25.01 -2.83 9.90
CA LEU A 184 -25.28 -2.36 8.54
C LEU A 184 -25.89 -0.95 8.55
N GLN A 185 -26.86 -0.70 9.44
CA GLN A 185 -27.47 0.62 9.56
C GLN A 185 -26.46 1.68 9.99
N GLN A 186 -25.60 1.39 10.97
CA GLN A 186 -24.54 2.30 11.41
C GLN A 186 -23.54 2.58 10.29
N PHE A 187 -23.13 1.54 9.55
CA PHE A 187 -22.22 1.64 8.43
C PHE A 187 -22.79 2.55 7.32
N VAL A 188 -24.05 2.35 6.93
CA VAL A 188 -24.75 3.20 5.94
C VAL A 188 -24.80 4.66 6.42
N ILE A 189 -25.13 4.90 7.70
CA ILE A 189 -25.16 6.26 8.25
C ILE A 189 -23.77 6.91 8.19
N GLN A 190 -22.72 6.17 8.53
CA GLN A 190 -21.34 6.65 8.47
C GLN A 190 -20.94 7.04 7.04
N GLU A 191 -21.29 6.23 6.04
CA GLU A 191 -21.05 6.53 4.62
C GLU A 191 -21.78 7.81 4.17
N LEU A 192 -23.03 7.99 4.60
CA LEU A 192 -23.81 9.20 4.29
C LEU A 192 -23.25 10.46 4.96
N LEU A 193 -22.76 10.33 6.20
CA LEU A 193 -22.06 11.42 6.89
C LEU A 193 -20.77 11.78 6.18
N TYR A 194 -19.99 10.79 5.74
CA TYR A 194 -18.76 11.02 4.98
C TYR A 194 -19.03 11.72 3.64
N ASP A 195 -20.03 11.27 2.88
CA ASP A 195 -20.46 11.93 1.64
C ASP A 195 -20.86 13.39 1.89
N THR A 196 -21.58 13.64 2.98
CA THR A 196 -22.00 14.99 3.38
C THR A 196 -20.80 15.86 3.73
N ALA A 197 -19.84 15.34 4.50
CA ALA A 197 -18.60 16.03 4.83
C ALA A 197 -17.80 16.39 3.57
N LYS A 198 -17.72 15.50 2.59
CA LYS A 198 -17.07 15.79 1.30
C LYS A 198 -17.80 16.87 0.51
N LYS A 199 -19.13 16.83 0.45
CA LYS A 199 -19.92 17.87 -0.23
C LYS A 199 -19.73 19.25 0.41
N GLN A 200 -19.52 19.28 1.72
CA GLN A 200 -19.21 20.49 2.47
C GLN A 200 -17.74 20.92 2.37
N GLY A 201 -16.88 20.14 1.70
CA GLY A 201 -15.46 20.46 1.54
C GLY A 201 -14.63 20.29 2.81
N LEU A 202 -15.09 19.48 3.78
CA LEU A 202 -14.35 19.24 5.02
C LEU A 202 -13.03 18.48 4.80
N ASP A 203 -12.81 17.91 3.61
CA ASP A 203 -11.51 17.38 3.19
C ASP A 203 -10.43 18.46 3.03
N LYS A 204 -10.83 19.74 2.96
CA LYS A 204 -9.94 20.90 2.93
C LYS A 204 -9.85 21.60 4.28
N ASP A 205 -10.63 21.15 5.27
CA ASP A 205 -10.59 21.70 6.61
C ASP A 205 -9.21 21.46 7.25
N LYS A 206 -8.69 22.50 7.92
CA LYS A 206 -7.35 22.48 8.48
C LYS A 206 -7.22 21.46 9.60
N GLU A 207 -8.22 21.34 10.47
CA GLU A 207 -8.19 20.39 11.58
C GLU A 207 -8.26 18.94 11.07
N VAL A 208 -9.06 18.69 10.03
CA VAL A 208 -9.13 17.37 9.37
C VAL A 208 -7.79 17.01 8.73
N ILE A 209 -7.16 17.93 8.00
CA ILE A 209 -5.85 17.71 7.38
C ILE A 209 -4.77 17.45 8.43
N GLU A 210 -4.69 18.30 9.46
CA GLU A 210 -3.69 18.14 10.52
C GLU A 210 -3.94 16.87 11.34
N GLY A 211 -5.19 16.53 11.62
CA GLY A 211 -5.58 15.28 12.28
C GLY A 211 -5.14 14.06 11.48
N THR A 212 -5.35 14.08 10.16
CA THR A 212 -4.90 13.01 9.25
C THR A 212 -3.38 12.86 9.29
N PHE A 213 -2.64 13.97 9.26
CA PHE A 213 -1.18 13.94 9.36
C PHE A 213 -0.70 13.39 10.71
N ARG A 214 -1.33 13.78 11.82
CA ARG A 214 -1.01 13.25 13.16
C ARG A 214 -1.25 11.74 13.24
N ILE A 215 -2.39 11.26 12.76
CA ILE A 215 -2.71 9.82 12.72
C ILE A 215 -1.72 9.08 11.84
N GLN A 216 -1.41 9.59 10.65
CA GLN A 216 -0.42 8.99 9.76
C GLN A 216 0.96 8.88 10.44
N LYS A 217 1.43 9.96 11.07
CA LYS A 217 2.71 9.96 11.80
C LYS A 217 2.71 8.92 12.93
N SER A 218 1.61 8.82 13.67
CA SER A 218 1.46 7.83 14.74
C SER A 218 1.51 6.40 14.21
N LEU A 219 0.74 6.09 13.16
CA LEU A 219 0.72 4.76 12.54
C LEU A 219 2.09 4.37 11.96
N MET A 220 2.79 5.31 11.33
CA MET A 220 4.15 5.07 10.82
C MET A 220 5.15 4.79 11.96
N SER A 221 5.03 5.53 13.07
CA SER A 221 5.86 5.33 14.27
C SER A 221 5.57 3.98 14.94
N GLU A 222 4.31 3.55 14.97
CA GLU A 222 3.93 2.23 15.46
C GLU A 222 4.47 1.13 14.55
N LYS A 223 4.39 1.29 13.23
CA LYS A 223 4.88 0.28 12.28
C LYS A 223 6.39 0.05 12.37
N ILE A 224 7.19 1.10 12.54
CA ILE A 224 8.64 0.92 12.75
C ILE A 224 8.93 0.23 14.09
N LEU A 225 8.17 0.54 15.14
CA LEU A 225 8.30 -0.14 16.44
C LEU A 225 7.91 -1.63 16.34
N GLN A 226 6.81 -1.94 15.65
CA GLN A 226 6.40 -3.33 15.37
C GLN A 226 7.49 -4.09 14.59
N ALA A 227 8.13 -3.44 13.62
CA ALA A 227 9.22 -4.04 12.85
C ALA A 227 10.45 -4.35 13.74
N GLU A 228 10.85 -3.43 14.63
CA GLU A 228 11.95 -3.64 15.58
C GLU A 228 11.64 -4.77 16.59
N MET A 229 10.36 -5.00 16.91
CA MET A 229 9.94 -6.06 17.83
C MET A 229 9.74 -7.43 17.14
N LYS A 230 9.68 -7.48 15.80
CA LYS A 230 9.36 -8.71 15.06
C LYS A 230 10.37 -9.84 15.33
N ASP A 231 11.63 -9.48 15.53
CA ASP A 231 12.72 -10.43 15.78
C ASP A 231 12.89 -10.75 17.28
N GLN A 232 12.04 -10.20 18.15
CA GLN A 232 12.08 -10.52 19.58
C GLN A 232 11.42 -11.87 19.89
N PRO A 233 11.95 -12.63 20.87
CA PRO A 233 11.32 -13.87 21.31
C PRO A 233 9.87 -13.63 21.77
N GLN A 234 8.97 -14.50 21.33
CA GLN A 234 7.59 -14.51 21.82
C GLN A 234 7.56 -14.73 23.33
N ILE A 235 6.63 -14.09 24.02
CA ILE A 235 6.47 -14.22 25.47
C ILE A 235 5.99 -15.64 25.78
N THR A 236 6.77 -16.36 26.58
CA THR A 236 6.41 -17.69 27.06
C THR A 236 5.71 -17.62 28.41
N ALA A 237 5.01 -18.68 28.80
CA ALA A 237 4.45 -18.80 30.14
C ALA A 237 5.53 -18.74 31.24
N ALA A 238 6.73 -19.25 30.95
CA ALA A 238 7.88 -19.16 31.86
C ALA A 238 8.34 -17.70 32.04
N ASP A 239 8.36 -16.91 30.96
CA ASP A 239 8.69 -15.48 31.03
C ASP A 239 7.68 -14.72 31.90
N ALA A 240 6.38 -14.99 31.71
CA ALA A 240 5.32 -14.37 32.52
C ALA A 240 5.43 -14.77 34.01
N GLN A 241 5.76 -16.02 34.30
CA GLN A 241 5.97 -16.51 35.67
C GLN A 241 7.18 -15.84 36.33
N LEU A 242 8.29 -15.68 35.60
CA LEU A 242 9.47 -14.96 36.07
C LEU A 242 9.13 -13.49 36.34
N PHE A 243 8.42 -12.85 35.41
CA PHE A 243 7.98 -11.47 35.55
C PHE A 243 7.08 -11.27 36.78
N TYR A 244 6.10 -12.16 36.99
CA TYR A 244 5.26 -12.17 38.19
C TYR A 244 6.10 -12.30 39.46
N ASN A 245 7.07 -13.22 39.50
CA ASN A 245 7.90 -13.45 40.66
C ASN A 245 8.77 -12.24 41.03
N ALA A 246 9.26 -11.51 40.02
CA ALA A 246 10.03 -10.28 40.20
C ALA A 246 9.15 -9.06 40.58
N ASN A 247 7.84 -9.12 40.34
CA ASN A 247 6.92 -7.99 40.51
C ASN A 247 5.71 -8.32 41.40
N LYS A 248 5.86 -9.20 42.40
CA LYS A 248 4.75 -9.74 43.22
C LYS A 248 3.86 -8.65 43.80
N ASP A 249 4.44 -7.53 44.24
CA ASP A 249 3.71 -6.41 44.83
C ASP A 249 2.67 -5.77 43.89
N ARG A 250 2.82 -5.90 42.57
CA ARG A 250 1.86 -5.42 41.56
C ARG A 250 0.59 -6.27 41.52
N TYR A 251 0.65 -7.51 41.99
CA TYR A 251 -0.45 -8.47 41.97
C TYR A 251 -1.00 -8.75 43.37
N ALA A 252 -0.69 -7.87 44.33
CA ALA A 252 -1.19 -7.95 45.69
C ALA A 252 -2.46 -7.09 45.86
N GLU A 253 -3.45 -7.64 46.55
CA GLU A 253 -4.57 -6.87 47.08
C GLU A 253 -4.09 -6.10 48.31
N LYS A 254 -4.23 -4.78 48.29
CA LYS A 254 -3.80 -3.90 49.38
C LYS A 254 -5.00 -3.26 50.07
N ASP A 255 -4.88 -2.97 51.36
CA ASP A 255 -5.86 -2.18 52.09
C ASP A 255 -5.74 -0.67 51.80
N GLU A 256 -6.63 0.13 52.37
CA GLU A 256 -6.64 1.59 52.22
C GLU A 256 -5.35 2.26 52.71
N LYS A 257 -4.55 1.57 53.54
CA LYS A 257 -3.26 2.03 54.05
C LYS A 257 -2.08 1.48 53.24
N GLY A 258 -2.34 0.77 52.13
CA GLY A 258 -1.32 0.19 51.26
C GLY A 258 -0.71 -1.12 51.74
N LYS A 259 -1.20 -1.70 52.85
CA LYS A 259 -0.69 -2.97 53.38
C LYS A 259 -1.29 -4.14 52.61
N ILE A 260 -0.45 -5.12 52.23
CA ILE A 260 -0.88 -6.31 51.50
C ILE A 260 -1.83 -7.14 52.37
N LYS A 261 -3.06 -7.32 51.90
CA LYS A 261 -4.10 -8.21 52.46
C LYS A 261 -4.01 -9.62 51.88
N LYS A 262 -3.81 -9.74 50.57
CA LYS A 262 -3.70 -11.02 49.87
C LYS A 262 -2.72 -10.90 48.71
N GLN A 263 -1.82 -11.86 48.59
CA GLN A 263 -1.02 -12.03 47.38
C GLN A 263 -1.78 -12.96 46.43
N LYS A 264 -2.15 -12.49 45.23
CA LYS A 264 -2.76 -13.36 44.21
C LYS A 264 -1.71 -14.31 43.67
N ALA A 265 -2.05 -15.59 43.53
CA ALA A 265 -1.17 -16.59 42.95
C ALA A 265 -1.02 -16.39 41.43
N PHE A 266 0.07 -16.90 40.84
CA PHE A 266 0.36 -16.69 39.41
C PHE A 266 -0.77 -17.17 38.50
N ASN A 267 -1.37 -18.33 38.79
CA ASN A 267 -2.49 -18.86 38.00
C ASN A 267 -3.71 -17.92 37.98
N GLU A 268 -3.93 -17.11 39.02
CA GLU A 268 -5.00 -16.10 39.06
C GLU A 268 -4.68 -14.89 38.17
N VAL A 269 -3.40 -14.62 37.87
CA VAL A 269 -2.94 -13.39 37.18
C VAL A 269 -2.04 -13.65 35.97
N ALA A 270 -1.96 -14.88 35.47
CA ALA A 270 -0.98 -15.27 34.45
C ALA A 270 -1.10 -14.44 33.17
N GLU A 271 -2.33 -14.22 32.69
CA GLU A 271 -2.57 -13.37 31.52
C GLU A 271 -2.24 -11.90 31.77
N GLN A 272 -2.52 -11.39 32.98
CA GLN A 272 -2.19 -10.03 33.35
C GLN A 272 -0.67 -9.85 33.38
N ALA A 273 0.06 -10.78 33.99
CA ALA A 273 1.51 -10.76 34.03
C ALA A 273 2.14 -10.85 32.63
N ALA A 274 1.55 -11.64 31.73
CA ALA A 274 1.98 -11.70 30.33
C ALA A 274 1.74 -10.36 29.59
N ARG A 275 0.59 -9.72 29.78
CA ARG A 275 0.29 -8.39 29.21
C ARG A 275 1.22 -7.30 29.75
N ASP A 276 1.45 -7.30 31.06
CA ASP A 276 2.33 -6.32 31.70
C ASP A 276 3.79 -6.48 31.22
N LEU A 277 4.25 -7.73 31.07
CA LEU A 277 5.55 -8.02 30.46
C LEU A 277 5.62 -7.57 28.99
N ALA A 278 4.57 -7.80 28.21
CA ALA A 278 4.51 -7.36 26.81
C ALA A 278 4.61 -5.85 26.69
N PHE A 279 3.88 -5.13 27.54
CA PHE A 279 3.95 -3.68 27.60
C PHE A 279 5.36 -3.19 28.00
N GLN A 280 6.00 -3.82 28.99
CA GLN A 280 7.36 -3.47 29.37
C GLN A 280 8.36 -3.71 28.23
N ARG A 281 8.32 -4.88 27.57
CA ARG A 281 9.19 -5.17 26.41
C ARG A 281 9.00 -4.16 25.28
N GLN A 282 7.76 -3.73 25.04
CA GLN A 282 7.46 -2.69 24.07
C GLN A 282 8.07 -1.33 24.44
N GLN A 283 7.95 -0.91 25.71
CA GLN A 283 8.57 0.33 26.19
C GLN A 283 10.10 0.30 26.06
N GLU A 284 10.73 -0.82 26.44
CA GLU A 284 12.18 -0.98 26.32
C GLU A 284 12.63 -0.98 24.86
N ALA A 285 11.87 -1.63 23.96
CA ALA A 285 12.14 -1.60 22.52
C ALA A 285 12.06 -0.18 21.96
N TYR A 286 11.04 0.58 22.38
CA TYR A 286 10.89 1.98 22.01
C TYR A 286 12.06 2.83 22.51
N GLN A 287 12.45 2.71 23.77
CA GLN A 287 13.58 3.45 24.34
C GLN A 287 14.89 3.16 23.59
N ARG A 288 15.22 1.88 23.36
CA ARG A 288 16.41 1.48 22.60
C ARG A 288 16.40 2.06 21.19
N LEU A 289 15.26 2.02 20.50
CA LEU A 289 15.11 2.59 19.16
C LEU A 289 15.28 4.13 19.20
N ALA A 290 14.63 4.79 20.15
CA ALA A 290 14.70 6.24 20.32
C ALA A 290 16.13 6.71 20.59
N GLU A 291 16.85 6.08 21.52
CA GLU A 291 18.25 6.39 21.82
C GLU A 291 19.15 6.23 20.59
N ARG A 292 18.99 5.13 19.84
CA ARG A 292 19.73 4.87 18.60
C ARG A 292 19.48 5.98 17.57
N LEU A 293 18.23 6.38 17.39
CA LEU A 293 17.83 7.41 16.42
C LEU A 293 18.30 8.81 16.85
N ILE A 294 18.18 9.17 18.12
CA ILE A 294 18.66 10.44 18.69
C ILE A 294 20.16 10.57 18.46
N LYS A 295 20.92 9.51 18.78
CA LYS A 295 22.37 9.47 18.58
C LYS A 295 22.76 9.54 17.11
N ALA A 296 22.14 8.73 16.26
CA ALA A 296 22.47 8.67 14.82
C ALA A 296 22.18 9.98 14.09
N ASN A 297 21.17 10.73 14.54
CA ASN A 297 20.77 12.00 13.92
C ASN A 297 21.34 13.24 14.64
N ASN A 298 22.24 13.06 15.61
CA ASN A 298 22.86 14.15 16.37
C ASN A 298 21.84 15.15 16.96
N VAL A 299 20.72 14.63 17.48
CA VAL A 299 19.65 15.46 18.01
C VAL A 299 20.14 16.23 19.24
N LYS A 300 19.95 17.56 19.23
CA LYS A 300 20.26 18.44 20.36
C LYS A 300 18.97 18.83 21.07
N ILE A 301 18.85 18.48 22.34
CA ILE A 301 17.72 18.83 23.20
C ILE A 301 18.20 19.92 24.17
N TYR A 302 17.53 21.07 24.16
CA TYR A 302 17.81 22.19 25.06
C TYR A 302 16.89 22.10 26.28
N GLU A 303 17.23 21.23 27.22
CA GLU A 303 16.40 20.91 28.40
C GLU A 303 16.10 22.15 29.25
N ASP A 304 17.06 23.08 29.34
CA ASP A 304 16.93 24.37 30.02
C ASP A 304 15.82 25.28 29.48
N LYS A 305 15.33 25.00 28.27
CA LYS A 305 14.27 25.76 27.59
C LYS A 305 12.91 25.06 27.61
N VAL A 306 12.83 23.84 28.14
CA VAL A 306 11.57 23.13 28.31
C VAL A 306 10.93 23.66 29.60
N LYS A 307 9.76 24.30 29.47
CA LYS A 307 9.00 24.86 30.59
C LYS A 307 8.14 23.81 31.28
#